data_AF-A0A6V7L588-F1
#
_entry.id   AF-A0A6V7L588-F1
#
_cell.length_a   1.000
_cell.length_b   1.000
_cell.length_c   1.000
_cell.angle_alpha   90.00
_cell.angle_beta   90.00
_cell.angle_gamma   90.00
#
_symmetry.space_group_name_H-M   'P 1'
#
loop_
_entity.id
_entity.type
_entity.pdbx_description
1 polymer ?
#
loop_
_entity_poly.entity_id
_entity_poly.type
_entity_poly.pdbx_seq_one_letter_code
_entity_poly.pdbx_strand_id
1 'polypeptide(L)' 'MSFWMKSGQENLQRILATRNIEKRAKNIIIFIGDGMGMASITSGRILTGQKKGLAGEEYKLVFETFPNTGFSK' A
#
# COMPACT_ATOMS: atom_id res chain seq x y z
N MET A 1 -8.14 -20.03 -10.84
CA MET A 1 -6.96 -20.40 -10.03
C MET A 1 -5.66 -19.74 -10.51
N SER A 2 -5.48 -19.50 -11.80
CA SER A 2 -4.27 -18.87 -12.37
C SER A 2 -4.04 -17.41 -11.93
N PHE A 3 -5.09 -16.61 -11.75
CA PHE A 3 -4.96 -15.19 -11.37
C PHE A 3 -4.22 -14.99 -10.05
N TRP A 4 -4.67 -15.64 -8.97
CA TRP A 4 -4.06 -15.51 -7.65
C TRP A 4 -2.61 -15.99 -7.62
N MET A 5 -2.31 -17.09 -8.33
CA MET A 5 -0.94 -17.58 -8.46
C MET A 5 -0.04 -16.59 -9.19
N LYS A 6 -0.51 -16.03 -10.31
CA LYS A 6 0.22 -15.01 -11.08
C LYS A 6 0.47 -13.75 -10.24
N SER A 7 -0.57 -13.23 -9.57
CA SER A 7 -0.47 -12.06 -8.69
C SER A 7 0.51 -12.28 -7.54
N GLY A 8 0.48 -13.46 -6.92
CA GLY A 8 1.43 -13.87 -5.90
C GLY A 8 2.88 -13.91 -6.41
N GLN A 9 3.10 -14.51 -7.58
CA GLN A 9 4.42 -14.58 -8.21
C GLN A 9 4.96 -13.19 -8.55
N GLU A 10 4.14 -12.32 -9.13
CA GLU A 10 4.50 -10.92 -9.40
C GLU A 10 4.84 -10.15 -8.12
N ASN A 11 4.11 -10.41 -7.04
CA ASN A 11 4.38 -9.79 -5.74
C ASN A 11 5.71 -10.25 -5.15
N LEU A 12 6.00 -11.55 -5.21
CA LEU A 12 7.28 -12.10 -4.76
C LEU A 12 8.45 -11.49 -5.53
N GLN A 13 8.37 -11.44 -6.86
CA GLN A 13 9.42 -10.84 -7.69
C GLN A 13 9.65 -9.36 -7.35
N ARG A 14 8.58 -8.60 -7.10
CA ARG A 14 8.68 -7.19 -6.68
C ARG A 14 9.43 -7.02 -5.36
N ILE A 15 9.11 -7.86 -4.37
CA ILE A 15 9.75 -7.82 -3.06
C ILE A 15 11.24 -8.19 -3.18
N LEU A 16 11.57 -9.26 -3.91
CA LEU A 16 12.95 -9.69 -4.13
C LEU A 16 13.81 -8.65 -4.88
N ALA A 17 13.19 -7.85 -5.75
CA ALA A 17 13.87 -6.76 -6.46
C ALA A 17 14.05 -5.49 -5.61
N THR A 18 13.39 -5.38 -4.46
CA THR A 18 13.46 -4.19 -3.60
C THR A 18 14.81 -4.13 -2.88
N ARG A 19 15.47 -2.96 -2.91
CA ARG A 19 16.75 -2.72 -2.23
C ARG A 19 16.57 -1.73 -1.09
N ASN A 20 17.17 -2.04 0.06
CA ASN A 20 17.17 -1.15 1.21
C ASN A 20 18.10 0.06 0.95
N ILE A 21 17.67 1.23 1.45
CA ILE A 21 18.49 2.44 1.44
C ILE A 21 19.18 2.53 2.80
N GLU A 22 20.47 2.22 2.84
CA GLU A 22 21.28 2.26 4.07
C GLU A 22 21.92 3.63 4.34
N LYS A 23 21.78 4.56 3.40
CA LYS A 23 22.31 5.92 3.53
C LYS A 23 21.43 6.75 4.46
N ARG A 24 22.07 7.68 5.20
CA ARG A 24 21.35 8.66 6.04
C ARG A 24 20.44 9.54 5.17
N ALA A 25 19.18 9.65 5.58
CA ALA A 25 18.21 10.54 4.92
C ALA A 25 18.59 12.02 5.14
N LYS A 26 18.53 12.82 4.07
CA LYS A 26 18.73 14.28 4.12
C LYS A 26 17.46 15.03 4.50
N ASN A 27 16.30 14.54 4.05
CA ASN A 27 15.00 15.16 4.24
C ASN A 27 14.03 14.14 4.84
N ILE A 28 13.09 14.62 5.64
CA ILE A 28 12.03 13.81 6.25
C ILE A 28 10.70 14.45 5.90
N ILE A 29 9.76 13.64 5.39
CA ILE A 29 8.38 14.03 5.13
C ILE A 29 7.50 13.08 5.93
N ILE A 30 6.58 13.63 6.72
CA ILE A 30 5.64 12.86 7.53
C ILE A 30 4.23 13.26 7.10
N PHE A 31 3.43 12.26 6.73
CA PHE A 31 2.00 12.42 6.48
C PHE A 31 1.24 11.92 7.72
N ILE A 32 0.46 12.79 8.35
CA ILE A 32 -0.36 12.45 9.50
C ILE A 32 -1.82 12.41 9.05
N GLY A 33 -2.41 11.22 9.10
CA GLY A 33 -3.86 11.04 8.92
C GLY A 33 -4.55 11.05 10.28
N ASP A 34 -5.08 12.19 10.69
CA ASP A 34 -5.86 12.28 11.92
C ASP A 34 -7.13 11.40 11.82
N GLY A 35 -7.35 10.54 12.81
CA GLY A 35 -8.43 9.55 12.81
C GLY A 35 -8.33 8.45 11.73
N MET A 36 -7.20 8.33 11.02
CA MET A 36 -7.04 7.40 9.89
C MET A 36 -6.54 6.02 10.32
N GLY A 37 -7.35 5.30 11.11
CA GLY A 37 -7.07 3.91 11.48
C GLY A 37 -7.29 2.90 10.34
N MET A 38 -7.05 1.61 10.61
CA MET A 38 -7.18 0.53 9.61
C MET A 38 -8.54 0.48 8.92
N ALA A 39 -9.63 0.70 9.68
CA ALA A 39 -10.98 0.74 9.14
C ALA A 39 -11.16 1.94 8.18
N SER A 40 -10.73 3.13 8.59
CA SER A 40 -10.77 4.35 7.77
C SER A 40 -9.98 4.19 6.47
N ILE A 41 -8.78 3.58 6.53
CA ILE A 41 -7.96 3.27 5.35
C ILE A 41 -8.71 2.34 4.40
N THR A 42 -9.33 1.28 4.93
CA THR A 42 -10.07 0.30 4.12
C THR A 42 -11.31 0.91 3.48
N SER A 43 -12.12 1.66 4.23
CA SER A 43 -13.27 2.38 3.66
C SER A 43 -12.81 3.39 2.60
N GLY A 44 -11.71 4.10 2.85
CA GLY A 44 -11.11 5.05 1.91
C GLY A 44 -10.67 4.40 0.59
N ARG A 45 -10.03 3.22 0.63
CA ARG A 45 -9.62 2.49 -0.58
C ARG A 45 -10.83 2.10 -1.43
N ILE A 46 -11.86 1.55 -0.80
CA ILE A 46 -13.07 1.04 -1.48
C ILE A 46 -13.79 2.21 -2.13
N LEU A 47 -14.03 3.28 -1.37
CA LEU A 47 -14.68 4.48 -1.88
C LEU A 47 -13.89 5.10 -3.04
N THR A 48 -12.56 5.17 -2.93
CA THR A 48 -11.71 5.74 -4.00
C THR A 48 -11.75 4.87 -5.26
N GLY A 49 -11.69 3.55 -5.13
CA GLY A 49 -11.81 2.64 -6.27
C GLY A 49 -13.18 2.75 -6.96
N GLN A 50 -14.27 2.80 -6.19
CA GLN A 50 -15.63 2.99 -6.71
C GLN A 50 -15.78 4.33 -7.44
N LYS A 51 -15.24 5.42 -6.90
CA LYS A 51 -15.22 6.73 -7.59
C LYS A 51 -14.44 6.73 -8.91
N LYS A 52 -13.55 5.75 -9.11
CA LYS A 52 -12.81 5.53 -10.36
C LYS A 52 -13.47 4.51 -11.29
N GLY A 53 -14.68 4.06 -10.98
CA GLY A 53 -15.40 3.04 -11.77
C GLY A 53 -14.87 1.61 -11.59
N LEU A 54 -14.07 1.36 -10.55
CA LEU A 54 -13.58 0.02 -10.19
C LEU A 54 -14.47 -0.60 -9.11
N ALA A 55 -14.34 -1.91 -8.87
CA ALA A 55 -15.07 -2.60 -7.81
C ALA A 55 -14.80 -2.04 -6.39
N GLY A 56 -13.60 -1.46 -6.17
CA GLY A 56 -13.23 -0.82 -4.91
C GLY A 56 -12.18 -1.59 -4.13
N GLU A 57 -12.46 -2.84 -3.77
CA GLU A 57 -11.64 -3.63 -2.84
C GLU A 57 -10.19 -3.83 -3.31
N GLU A 58 -10.00 -4.05 -4.61
CA GLU A 58 -8.69 -4.25 -5.23
C GLU A 58 -7.88 -2.94 -5.39
N TYR A 59 -8.51 -1.77 -5.15
CA TYR A 59 -7.84 -0.49 -5.31
C TYR A 59 -6.81 -0.28 -4.20
N LYS A 60 -5.62 0.22 -4.54
CA LYS A 60 -4.57 0.57 -3.56
C LYS A 60 -4.44 2.09 -3.46
N LEU A 61 -4.50 2.62 -2.24
CA LEU A 61 -4.10 4.00 -1.96
C LEU A 61 -2.59 4.14 -2.16
N VAL A 62 -2.11 5.36 -2.43
CA VAL A 62 -0.70 5.60 -2.78
C VAL A 62 0.24 5.13 -1.67
N PHE A 63 -0.08 5.40 -0.40
CA PHE A 63 0.76 4.98 0.73
C PHE A 63 0.75 3.47 0.98
N GLU A 64 -0.24 2.72 0.47
CA GLU A 64 -0.22 1.24 0.54
C GLU A 64 0.77 0.61 -0.45
N THR A 65 1.34 1.42 -1.34
CA THR A 65 2.42 0.99 -2.24
C THR A 65 3.82 1.23 -1.66
N PHE A 66 3.91 1.83 -0.46
CA PHE A 66 5.18 2.02 0.21
C PHE A 66 5.81 0.67 0.58
N PRO A 67 7.15 0.54 0.49
CA PRO A 67 7.82 -0.74 0.60
C PRO A 67 7.80 -1.33 2.02
N ASN A 68 7.58 -0.48 3.03
CA ASN A 68 7.64 -0.86 4.45
C ASN A 68 6.34 -0.47 5.16
N THR A 69 5.90 -1.30 6.09
CA THR A 69 4.74 -1.06 6.95
C THR A 69 5.03 -1.48 8.39
N GLY A 70 4.30 -0.93 9.35
CA GLY A 70 4.42 -1.25 10.77
C GLY A 70 3.21 -0.76 11.55
N PHE A 71 2.95 -1.37 12.71
CA PHE A 71 1.89 -0.95 13.63
C PHE A 71 2.43 0.00 14.70
N SER A 72 1.65 1.04 15.03
CA SER A 72 1.86 1.87 16.22
C SER A 72 1.02 1.35 17.37
N LYS A 73 1.54 1.46 18.59
CA LYS A 73 0.78 1.26 19.83
C LYS A 73 -0.15 2.44 20.08
#